data_AF-A0A979G7S8-F1
#
_entry.id   AF-A0A979G7S8-F1
#
_cell.length_a   1.000
_cell.length_b   1.000
_cell.length_c   1.000
_cell.angle_alpha   90.00
_cell.angle_beta   90.00
_cell.angle_gamma   90.00
#
_symmetry.space_group_name_H-M   'P 1'
#
loop_
_entity.id
_entity.type
_entity.pdbx_description
1 polymer ?
#
loop_
_entity_poly.entity_id
_entity_poly.type
_entity_poly.pdbx_seq_one_letter_code
_entity_poly.pdbx_strand_id
1 'polypeptide(L)'
;MKQETLNNENDLFAKLLGLIAFQFENNTKPFKVLKAAISYKVHEFDRDHAYNVYKIRRDLGQRTLNHLKEFDEVLENLCSYEGERILIHIFKIDGGLLLFFTSIDCDKIFGFISSGENGEGFEENK
;
A
#
# COMPACT_ATOMS: atom_id res chain seq x y z
N MET A 1 1.15 -31.99 -10.94
CA MET A 1 -0.16 -31.56 -10.42
C MET A 1 -0.01 -31.10 -8.97
N LYS A 2 0.33 -29.82 -8.73
CA LYS A 2 0.33 -29.16 -7.41
C LYS A 2 0.18 -27.63 -7.58
N GLN A 3 -0.81 -27.19 -8.34
CA GLN A 3 -0.98 -25.77 -8.66
C GLN A 3 -2.43 -25.25 -8.54
N GLU A 4 -3.41 -26.12 -8.24
CA GLU A 4 -4.83 -25.72 -8.19
C GLU A 4 -5.30 -25.26 -6.79
N THR A 5 -4.56 -25.55 -5.72
CA THR A 5 -5.01 -25.28 -4.34
C THR A 5 -4.73 -23.84 -3.89
N LEU A 6 -3.60 -23.24 -4.28
CA LEU A 6 -3.19 -21.90 -3.83
C LEU A 6 -4.10 -20.77 -4.38
N ASN A 7 -4.62 -20.92 -5.59
CA ASN A 7 -5.52 -19.91 -6.18
C ASN A 7 -6.86 -19.80 -5.43
N ASN A 8 -7.26 -20.86 -4.73
CA ASN A 8 -8.55 -20.92 -4.04
C ASN A 8 -8.50 -20.21 -2.67
N GLU A 9 -7.34 -20.25 -2.00
CA GLU A 9 -7.16 -19.58 -0.69
C GLU A 9 -7.11 -18.06 -0.83
N ASN A 10 -6.40 -17.54 -1.83
CA ASN A 10 -6.35 -16.09 -2.09
C ASN A 10 -7.73 -15.54 -2.48
N ASP A 11 -8.47 -16.28 -3.31
CA ASP A 11 -9.84 -15.92 -3.70
C ASP A 11 -10.80 -15.97 -2.50
N LEU A 12 -10.68 -16.98 -1.64
CA LEU A 12 -11.46 -17.07 -0.40
C LEU A 12 -11.15 -15.90 0.56
N PHE A 13 -9.88 -15.55 0.71
CA PHE A 13 -9.46 -14.43 1.56
C PHE A 13 -9.94 -13.08 1.00
N ALA A 14 -9.81 -12.85 -0.30
CA ALA A 14 -10.33 -11.65 -0.97
C ALA A 14 -11.85 -11.53 -0.80
N LYS A 15 -12.59 -12.64 -0.96
CA LYS A 15 -14.04 -12.68 -0.71
C LYS A 15 -14.39 -12.34 0.74
N LEU A 16 -13.65 -12.89 1.71
CA LEU A 16 -13.83 -12.56 3.12
C LEU A 16 -13.62 -11.07 3.40
N LEU A 17 -12.56 -10.48 2.85
CA LEU A 17 -12.30 -9.04 2.97
C LEU A 17 -13.43 -8.21 2.35
N GLY A 18 -13.97 -8.63 1.20
CA GLY A 18 -15.12 -8.00 0.58
C GLY A 18 -16.37 -8.03 1.47
N LEU A 19 -16.65 -9.16 2.11
CA LEU A 19 -17.78 -9.28 3.07
C LEU A 19 -17.59 -8.37 4.29
N ILE A 20 -16.37 -8.29 4.82
CA ILE A 20 -16.04 -7.40 5.94
C ILE A 20 -16.22 -5.93 5.53
N ALA A 21 -15.72 -5.55 4.35
CA ALA A 21 -15.84 -4.20 3.83
C ALA A 21 -17.31 -3.79 3.64
N PHE A 22 -18.14 -4.67 3.06
CA PHE A 22 -19.58 -4.43 2.91
C PHE A 22 -20.29 -4.24 4.26
N GLN A 23 -19.90 -5.00 5.29
CA GLN A 23 -20.46 -4.84 6.63
C GLN A 23 -20.07 -3.50 7.27
N PHE A 24 -18.94 -2.89 6.90
CA PHE A 24 -18.54 -1.58 7.43
C PHE A 24 -19.50 -0.46 7.06
N GLU A 25 -20.19 -0.55 5.92
CA GLU A 25 -21.20 0.44 5.50
C GLU A 25 -22.38 0.50 6.49
N ASN A 26 -22.65 -0.60 7.19
CA ASN A 26 -23.81 -0.76 8.07
C ASN A 26 -23.43 -0.84 9.56
N ASN A 27 -22.21 -1.25 9.89
CA ASN A 27 -21.74 -1.44 11.26
C ASN A 27 -20.24 -1.16 11.40
N THR A 28 -19.89 -0.11 12.16
CA THR A 28 -18.50 0.31 12.35
C THR A 28 -17.73 -0.50 13.39
N LYS A 29 -18.38 -1.40 14.14
CA LYS A 29 -17.73 -2.17 15.22
C LYS A 29 -16.59 -3.05 14.72
N PRO A 30 -16.74 -3.85 13.63
CA PRO A 30 -15.63 -4.65 13.13
C PRO A 30 -14.48 -3.79 12.57
N PHE A 31 -14.79 -2.62 11.98
CA PHE A 31 -13.78 -1.66 11.52
C PHE A 31 -12.95 -1.10 12.68
N LYS A 32 -13.59 -0.74 13.80
CA LYS A 32 -12.88 -0.25 14.99
C LYS A 32 -11.92 -1.30 15.54
N VAL A 33 -12.32 -2.58 15.55
CA VAL A 33 -11.46 -3.70 15.98
C VAL A 33 -10.27 -3.85 15.03
N LEU A 34 -10.51 -3.86 13.72
CA LEU A 34 -9.45 -3.96 12.71
C LEU A 34 -8.47 -2.79 12.80
N LYS A 35 -8.98 -1.56 12.95
CA LYS A 35 -8.17 -0.35 13.12
C LYS A 35 -7.33 -0.37 14.40
N ALA A 36 -7.83 -0.98 15.48
CA ALA A 36 -7.07 -1.12 16.72
C ALA A 36 -5.94 -2.16 16.62
N ALA A 37 -6.11 -3.17 15.75
CA ALA A 37 -5.13 -4.23 15.56
C ALA A 37 -3.98 -3.83 14.61
N ILE A 38 -4.25 -2.96 13.63
CA ILE A 38 -3.26 -2.57 12.62
C ILE A 38 -2.64 -1.21 13.00
N SER A 39 -1.30 -1.14 13.07
CA SER A 39 -0.59 0.13 13.23
C SER A 39 -0.67 0.94 11.93
N TYR A 40 -1.75 1.72 11.81
CA TYR A 40 -2.08 2.50 10.63
C TYR A 40 -1.89 4.00 10.87
N LYS A 41 -1.18 4.66 9.94
CA LYS A 41 -1.01 6.11 9.87
C LYS A 41 -1.33 6.62 8.47
N VAL A 42 -1.75 7.87 8.38
CA VAL A 42 -1.95 8.55 7.10
C VAL A 42 -1.21 9.87 7.16
N HIS A 43 -0.52 10.18 6.08
CA HIS A 43 0.17 11.45 5.92
C HIS A 43 -0.24 12.09 4.61
N GLU A 44 -0.55 13.37 4.68
CA GLU A 44 -0.81 14.19 3.51
C GLU A 44 0.50 14.79 3.01
N PHE A 45 0.75 14.68 1.72
CA PHE A 45 1.95 15.22 1.08
C PHE A 45 1.59 16.01 -0.17
N ASP A 46 2.45 16.98 -0.49
CA ASP A 46 2.52 17.54 -1.84
C ASP A 46 2.90 16.43 -2.84
N ARG A 47 2.18 16.36 -3.97
CA ARG A 47 2.34 15.33 -4.99
C ARG A 47 3.77 15.32 -5.55
N ASP A 48 4.31 16.49 -5.88
CA ASP A 48 5.63 16.61 -6.49
C ASP A 48 6.72 16.26 -5.49
N HIS A 49 6.56 16.67 -4.24
CA HIS A 49 7.44 16.24 -3.16
C HIS A 49 7.43 14.71 -3.00
N ALA A 50 6.25 14.09 -2.96
CA ALA A 50 6.14 12.64 -2.88
C ALA A 50 6.81 11.97 -4.10
N TYR A 51 6.49 12.39 -5.32
CA TYR A 51 7.11 11.86 -6.53
C TYR A 51 8.65 11.89 -6.45
N ASN A 52 9.21 13.05 -6.10
CA ASN A 52 10.66 13.21 -6.02
C ASN A 52 11.31 12.32 -4.95
N VAL A 53 10.72 12.25 -3.75
CA VAL A 53 11.22 11.39 -2.67
C VAL A 53 11.18 9.92 -3.07
N TYR A 54 10.08 9.44 -3.65
CA TYR A 54 9.95 8.03 -4.01
C TYR A 54 10.76 7.68 -5.27
N LYS A 55 10.99 8.62 -6.19
CA LYS A 55 11.94 8.45 -7.29
C LYS A 55 13.38 8.29 -6.79
N ILE A 56 13.82 9.16 -5.88
CA ILE A 56 15.13 9.03 -5.24
C ILE A 56 15.24 7.67 -4.53
N ARG A 57 14.20 7.30 -3.78
CA ARG A 57 14.19 5.99 -3.10
C ARG A 57 14.34 4.87 -4.10
N ARG A 58 13.51 4.80 -5.16
CA ARG A 58 13.58 3.82 -6.25
C ARG A 58 15.00 3.67 -6.80
N ASP A 59 15.69 4.78 -7.06
CA ASP A 59 16.98 4.77 -7.74
C ASP A 59 18.17 4.40 -6.84
N LEU A 60 18.09 4.66 -5.53
CA LEU A 60 19.23 4.53 -4.61
C LEU A 60 19.39 3.14 -3.93
N GLY A 61 18.45 2.23 -4.09
CA GLY A 61 18.42 0.97 -3.34
C GLY A 61 18.48 -0.27 -4.24
N GLN A 62 19.12 -1.33 -3.75
CA GLN A 62 19.02 -2.65 -4.37
C GLN A 62 17.60 -3.17 -4.17
N ARG A 63 16.92 -3.51 -5.27
CA ARG A 63 15.52 -3.91 -5.27
C ARG A 63 15.29 -5.12 -6.16
N THR A 64 14.31 -5.93 -5.79
CA THR A 64 13.77 -6.96 -6.68
C THR A 64 13.00 -6.32 -7.83
N LEU A 65 12.85 -7.06 -8.93
CA LEU A 65 12.10 -6.60 -10.10
C LEU A 65 10.64 -6.27 -9.76
N ASN A 66 10.02 -7.00 -8.83
CA ASN A 66 8.64 -6.74 -8.41
C ASN A 66 8.54 -5.43 -7.65
N HIS A 67 9.49 -5.17 -6.74
CA HIS A 67 9.50 -3.93 -6.00
C HIS A 67 9.78 -2.72 -6.90
N LEU A 68 10.62 -2.85 -7.92
CA LEU A 68 10.78 -1.79 -8.93
C LEU A 68 9.48 -1.49 -9.69
N LYS A 69 8.69 -2.52 -10.03
CA LYS A 69 7.38 -2.34 -10.67
C LYS A 69 6.40 -1.59 -9.78
N GLU A 70 6.37 -1.89 -8.49
CA GLU A 70 5.55 -1.16 -7.50
C GLU A 70 5.90 0.33 -7.47
N PHE A 71 7.20 0.66 -7.44
CA PHE A 71 7.66 2.04 -7.54
C PHE A 71 7.29 2.70 -8.87
N ASP A 72 7.53 2.02 -9.99
CA ASP A 72 7.26 2.55 -11.33
C ASP A 72 5.76 2.86 -11.50
N GLU A 73 4.87 1.96 -11.05
CA GLU A 73 3.42 2.17 -11.07
C GLU A 73 3.01 3.41 -10.27
N VAL A 74 3.50 3.55 -9.03
CA VAL A 74 3.21 4.73 -8.21
C VAL A 74 3.72 6.00 -8.87
N LEU A 75 4.95 6.01 -9.39
CA LEU A 75 5.55 7.20 -9.99
C LEU A 75 4.84 7.60 -11.30
N GLU A 76 4.45 6.65 -12.15
CA GLU A 76 3.69 6.91 -13.37
C GLU A 76 2.31 7.50 -13.06
N ASN A 77 1.61 6.93 -12.07
CA ASN A 77 0.30 7.42 -11.64
C ASN A 77 0.38 8.80 -10.96
N LEU A 78 1.43 9.05 -10.17
CA LEU A 78 1.66 10.38 -9.59
C LEU A 78 1.99 11.41 -10.68
N CYS A 79 2.82 11.06 -11.67
CA CYS A 79 3.19 11.97 -12.76
C CYS A 79 1.98 12.40 -13.61
N SER A 80 1.00 11.51 -13.79
CA SER A 80 -0.22 11.79 -14.56
C SER A 80 -1.36 12.37 -13.73
N TYR A 81 -1.24 12.44 -12.40
CA TYR A 81 -2.27 12.97 -11.52
C TYR A 81 -2.25 14.49 -11.48
N GLU A 82 -3.36 15.14 -11.82
CA GLU A 82 -3.47 16.61 -11.86
C GLU A 82 -3.58 17.28 -10.48
N GLY A 83 -3.90 16.53 -9.42
CA GLY A 83 -4.07 17.12 -8.08
C GLY A 83 -2.74 17.45 -7.40
N GLU A 84 -2.75 18.49 -6.57
CA GLU A 84 -1.54 19.00 -5.90
C GLU A 84 -1.12 18.16 -4.69
N ARG A 85 -2.06 17.47 -4.04
CA ARG A 85 -1.82 16.75 -2.78
C ARG A 85 -2.34 15.33 -2.85
N ILE A 86 -1.70 14.45 -2.09
CA ILE A 86 -2.02 13.03 -2.01
C ILE A 86 -2.00 12.55 -0.56
N LEU A 87 -2.59 11.39 -0.30
CA LEU A 87 -2.45 10.66 0.94
C LEU A 87 -1.52 9.47 0.76
N ILE A 88 -0.61 9.29 1.71
CA ILE A 88 0.18 8.08 1.85
C ILE A 88 -0.29 7.38 3.12
N HIS A 89 -0.95 6.25 2.91
CA HIS A 89 -1.43 5.33 3.92
C HIS A 89 -0.30 4.37 4.29
N ILE A 90 0.07 4.35 5.56
CA ILE A 90 1.18 3.57 6.09
C ILE A 90 0.62 2.49 7.00
N PHE A 91 0.75 1.24 6.57
CA PHE A 91 0.39 0.07 7.36
C PHE A 91 1.67 -0.62 7.83
N LYS A 92 1.89 -0.62 9.15
CA LYS A 92 2.89 -1.47 9.78
C LYS A 92 2.20 -2.77 10.19
N ILE A 93 2.66 -3.87 9.61
CA ILE A 93 2.16 -5.23 9.86
C ILE A 93 3.34 -6.10 10.32
N ASP A 94 3.06 -7.15 11.08
CA ASP A 94 4.10 -8.15 11.39
C ASP A 94 4.63 -8.72 10.07
N GLY A 95 5.94 -8.65 9.84
CA GLY A 95 6.55 -9.03 8.57
C GLY A 95 6.90 -7.89 7.62
N GLY A 96 6.46 -6.63 7.85
CA GLY A 96 6.77 -5.56 6.90
C GLY A 96 6.02 -4.23 7.00
N LEU A 97 6.21 -3.42 5.96
CA LEU A 97 5.54 -2.14 5.74
C LEU A 97 4.79 -2.19 4.42
N LEU A 98 3.58 -1.64 4.40
CA LEU A 98 2.83 -1.38 3.17
C LEU A 98 2.48 0.10 3.11
N LEU A 99 2.93 0.76 2.05
CA LEU A 99 2.56 2.11 1.69
C LEU A 99 1.52 2.06 0.59
N PHE A 100 0.43 2.78 0.74
CA PHE A 100 -0.65 2.84 -0.24
C PHE A 100 -0.95 4.30 -0.56
N PHE A 101 -1.02 4.65 -1.84
CA PHE A 101 -1.05 6.03 -2.32
C PHE A 101 -2.40 6.34 -2.94
N THR A 102 -3.05 7.41 -2.50
CA THR A 102 -4.36 7.81 -3.01
C THR A 102 -4.48 9.32 -3.15
N SER A 103 -5.52 9.77 -3.86
CA SER A 103 -5.98 11.17 -3.80
C SER A 103 -6.45 11.54 -2.38
N ILE A 104 -6.60 12.84 -2.12
CA ILE A 104 -7.13 13.37 -0.84
C ILE A 104 -8.52 12.82 -0.51
N ASP A 105 -9.37 12.66 -1.52
CA ASP A 105 -10.74 12.18 -1.36
C ASP A 105 -10.85 10.65 -1.44
N CYS A 106 -9.72 9.94 -1.57
CA CYS A 106 -9.64 8.48 -1.72
C CYS A 106 -10.43 7.91 -2.91
N ASP A 107 -10.75 8.72 -3.91
CA ASP A 107 -11.45 8.31 -5.13
C ASP A 107 -10.53 7.68 -6.19
N LYS A 108 -9.21 7.92 -6.08
CA LYS A 108 -8.19 7.37 -6.95
C LYS A 108 -7.09 6.69 -6.14
N ILE A 109 -6.63 5.56 -6.65
CA ILE A 109 -5.51 4.80 -6.11
C ILE A 109 -4.36 4.94 -7.11
N PHE A 110 -3.19 5.36 -6.62
CA PHE A 110 -1.97 5.49 -7.43
C PHE A 110 -1.08 4.26 -7.36
N GLY A 111 -1.34 3.35 -6.43
CA GLY A 111 -0.62 2.10 -6.26
C GLY A 111 -0.12 1.92 -4.84
N PHE A 112 0.80 0.97 -4.67
CA PHE A 112 1.38 0.63 -3.39
C PHE A 112 2.85 0.27 -3.51
N ILE A 113 3.56 0.37 -2.38
CA ILE A 113 4.95 -0.04 -2.24
C ILE A 113 5.05 -0.85 -0.95
N SER A 114 5.58 -2.07 -1.05
CA SER A 114 5.68 -3.00 0.07
C SER A 114 7.14 -3.31 0.43
N SER A 115 7.41 -3.54 1.71
CA SER A 115 8.72 -4.01 2.18
C SER A 115 8.56 -5.18 3.13
N GLY A 116 9.26 -6.29 2.87
CA GLY A 116 9.29 -7.47 3.75
C GLY A 116 10.47 -7.47 4.73
N GLU A 117 10.41 -8.35 5.73
CA GLU A 117 11.44 -8.54 6.79
C GLU A 117 12.87 -8.80 6.29
N ASN A 118 13.06 -9.24 5.04
CA ASN A 118 14.37 -9.57 4.47
C ASN A 118 15.18 -8.35 3.97
N GLY A 119 14.84 -7.13 4.40
CA GLY A 119 15.54 -5.91 3.97
C GLY A 119 15.16 -5.41 2.58
N GLU A 120 14.12 -5.96 1.96
CA GLU A 120 13.58 -5.41 0.72
C GLU A 120 12.80 -4.14 1.05
N GLY A 121 13.42 -2.95 1.03
CA GLY A 121 12.71 -1.67 1.06
C GLY A 121 13.26 -0.60 1.98
N PHE A 122 12.41 0.01 2.82
CA PHE A 122 12.80 1.13 3.68
C PHE A 122 13.68 0.60 4.82
N GLU A 123 14.97 0.42 4.56
CA GLU A 123 15.93 0.21 5.65
C GLU A 123 15.86 1.42 6.58
N GLU A 124 15.28 1.23 7.76
CA GLU A 124 15.49 2.14 8.87
C GLU A 124 16.97 1.98 9.23
N ASN A 125 17.79 2.97 8.86
CA ASN A 125 19.17 3.08 9.35
C ASN A 125 19.11 2.92 10.88
N LYS A 126 19.61 1.79 11.37
CA LYS A 126 19.83 1.55 12.80
C LYS A 126 21.03 2.35 13.30
#